data_AF-V9KRU6-F1
#
_entry.id   AF-V9KRU6-F1
#
_cell.length_a   1.000
_cell.length_b   1.000
_cell.length_c   1.000
_cell.angle_alpha   90.00
_cell.angle_beta   90.00
_cell.angle_gamma   90.00
#
_symmetry.space_group_name_H-M   'P 1'
#
loop_
_entity.id
_entity.type
_entity.pdbx_description
1 polymer ?
#
loop_
_entity_poly.entity_id
_entity_poly.type
_entity_poly.pdbx_seq_one_letter_code
_entity_poly.pdbx_strand_id
1 'polypeptide(L)'
;VPELNVHFRSQSFHTSMYASSWFLTIFLTTFSLPLATRIVDIFMYEGLEIVFRIGISILQFNQAELVQLDMEGMSQHFQKVIPQQFDSCPDKLILRAYQVKYNPKRMRKLEKEYTTIKNKEMEEQIEIKRLRTENRLLKQRIETLEKESAALADRLIQGQVTRAQEAEDNYVIKRELAVARQQFNTASEKLEEAQNSIQELQANRCDHRCTQEFVLQLKTELEQSRLKEAETLIGLKAMQDKVLEIEKKNSSLPDENNLAQLQEELKGMNLRESEAVNSLKELHQQVKDLDEHWQKHLARTGGRWKDSPRKNSAVNELHDELMSVRLREAQAQAEMRELRHRVLELDTQNQVKSNLLTRTEQACTGLQDKLQYTTAQNKGLQTQLSEIKRKQAEVECKNKEEIMVVRLREADSMAAIAELRQRIADLEIQREEGRIQGQLNNCDSNQYIRELKDQIAELKAEIRLFKGQRPFETSMSFDGIHIVNHMVEDDESIHSSDEDLLPSPMVVSGLQETLYPLQHGHANFLQGMEMSGKDSEGNTDSDPEDRNSALELDAELANHILCHDSPNKATSLSTTV
;
A
#
# COMPACT_ATOMS: atom_id res chain seq x y z
N VAL A 1 -15.93 38.40 26.38
CA VAL A 1 -16.49 39.27 25.32
C VAL A 1 -17.25 38.39 24.36
N PRO A 2 -18.57 38.16 24.56
CA PRO A 2 -19.30 37.08 23.89
C PRO A 2 -19.51 37.33 22.39
N GLU A 3 -19.99 38.53 22.04
CA GLU A 3 -20.19 39.00 20.66
C GLU A 3 -18.90 38.88 19.83
N LEU A 4 -17.79 39.45 20.33
CA LEU A 4 -16.48 39.35 19.68
C LEU A 4 -16.01 37.89 19.48
N ASN A 5 -16.32 36.99 20.41
CA ASN A 5 -16.01 35.57 20.24
C ASN A 5 -16.89 34.87 19.19
N VAL A 6 -18.14 35.31 19.00
CA VAL A 6 -18.98 34.84 17.89
C VAL A 6 -18.40 35.32 16.55
N HIS A 7 -18.01 36.59 16.47
CA HIS A 7 -17.37 37.17 15.29
C HIS A 7 -16.04 36.49 14.93
N PHE A 8 -15.14 36.30 15.91
CA PHE A 8 -13.89 35.57 15.69
C PHE A 8 -14.14 34.15 15.18
N ARG A 9 -15.17 33.45 15.67
CA ARG A 9 -15.54 32.12 15.18
C ARG A 9 -16.08 32.14 13.76
N SER A 10 -16.93 33.11 13.39
CA SER A 10 -17.46 33.22 12.01
C SER A 10 -16.36 33.55 11.00
N GLN A 11 -15.38 34.35 11.38
CA GLN A 11 -14.21 34.70 10.57
C GLN A 11 -13.08 33.65 10.62
N SER A 12 -13.27 32.52 11.30
CA SER A 12 -12.22 31.51 11.57
C SER A 12 -10.93 32.08 12.20
N PHE A 13 -11.03 33.20 12.91
CA PHE A 13 -9.91 33.91 13.52
C PHE A 13 -9.59 33.30 14.89
N HIS A 14 -8.53 32.50 14.95
CA HIS A 14 -8.17 31.72 16.12
C HIS A 14 -7.31 32.51 17.12
N THR A 15 -7.47 32.25 18.42
CA THR A 15 -6.70 32.91 19.51
C THR A 15 -5.18 32.80 19.33
N SER A 16 -4.70 31.71 18.74
CA SER A 16 -3.28 31.51 18.41
C SER A 16 -2.72 32.52 17.41
N MET A 17 -3.54 33.14 16.56
CA MET A 17 -3.11 34.10 15.55
C MET A 17 -2.63 35.43 16.15
N TYR A 18 -3.20 35.85 17.29
CA TYR A 18 -2.92 37.16 17.90
C TYR A 18 -2.35 37.08 19.32
N ALA A 19 -2.70 36.07 20.12
CA ALA A 19 -2.35 36.01 21.54
C ALA A 19 -1.09 35.17 21.86
N SER A 20 -0.54 34.43 20.90
CA SER A 20 0.61 33.54 21.17
C SER A 20 1.83 34.31 21.73
N SER A 21 2.16 35.46 21.15
CA SER A 21 3.24 36.33 21.63
C SER A 21 2.94 36.92 23.02
N TRP A 22 1.68 37.23 23.31
CA TRP A 22 1.25 37.81 24.60
C TRP A 22 1.58 36.89 25.77
N PHE A 23 1.24 35.61 25.65
CA PHE A 23 1.50 34.62 26.70
C PHE A 23 2.96 34.15 26.73
N LEU A 24 3.60 33.97 25.58
CA LEU A 24 5.00 33.51 25.51
C LEU A 24 6.03 34.58 25.92
N THR A 25 5.73 35.86 25.68
CA THR A 25 6.67 36.98 25.93
C THR A 25 6.19 37.95 26.99
N ILE A 26 5.05 37.67 27.65
CA ILE A 26 4.48 38.54 28.71
C ILE A 26 4.32 39.98 28.18
N PHE A 27 3.81 40.09 26.94
CA PHE A 27 3.69 41.32 26.15
C PHE A 27 4.98 42.12 25.85
N LEU A 28 6.19 41.64 26.20
CA LEU A 28 7.46 42.32 25.91
C LEU A 28 7.70 42.61 24.42
N THR A 29 7.13 41.80 23.53
CA THR A 29 7.20 41.99 22.07
C THR A 29 6.02 42.77 21.49
N THR A 30 5.05 43.17 22.32
CA THR A 30 3.77 43.77 21.89
C THR A 30 3.62 45.23 22.29
N PHE A 31 4.14 45.63 23.46
CA PHE A 31 4.03 47.02 23.96
C PHE A 31 5.39 47.69 24.08
N SER A 32 5.39 49.03 24.15
CA SER A 32 6.58 49.80 24.47
C SER A 32 7.17 49.41 25.83
N LEU A 33 8.49 49.51 25.95
CA LEU A 33 9.25 49.08 27.12
C LEU A 33 8.67 49.58 28.47
N PRO A 34 8.26 50.86 28.64
CA PRO A 34 7.73 51.34 29.92
C PRO A 34 6.43 50.64 30.36
N LEU A 35 5.54 50.28 29.43
CA LEU A 35 4.34 49.52 29.73
C LEU A 35 4.68 48.03 29.93
N ALA A 36 5.50 47.46 29.06
CA ALA A 36 5.86 46.05 29.13
C ALA A 36 6.62 45.69 30.41
N THR A 37 7.58 46.51 30.86
CA THR A 37 8.28 46.31 32.14
C THR A 37 7.29 46.32 33.31
N ARG A 38 6.35 47.26 33.38
CA ARG A 38 5.33 47.30 34.44
C ARG A 38 4.41 46.07 34.42
N ILE A 39 4.11 45.52 33.24
CA ILE A 39 3.35 44.26 33.12
C ILE A 39 4.18 43.08 33.67
N VAL A 40 5.48 43.03 33.38
CA VAL A 40 6.39 42.02 33.92
C VAL A 40 6.56 42.14 35.44
N ASP A 41 6.68 43.36 35.99
CA ASP A 41 6.77 43.59 37.43
C ASP A 41 5.54 43.04 38.17
N ILE A 42 4.33 43.30 37.65
CA ILE A 42 3.09 42.75 38.21
C ILE A 42 3.03 41.23 38.02
N PHE A 43 3.48 40.71 36.88
CA PHE A 43 3.54 39.26 36.65
C PHE A 43 4.48 38.55 37.63
N MET A 44 5.61 39.15 38.01
CA MET A 44 6.51 38.58 39.01
C MET A 44 5.88 38.52 40.42
N TYR A 45 4.88 39.37 40.70
CA TYR A 45 4.16 39.40 41.97
C TYR A 45 2.87 38.54 41.97
N GLU A 46 2.06 38.61 40.92
CA GLU A 46 0.73 37.97 40.82
C GLU A 46 0.71 36.68 39.97
N GLY A 47 1.77 36.43 39.20
CA GLY A 47 1.84 35.33 38.24
C GLY A 47 0.98 35.53 36.97
N LEU A 48 0.65 34.42 36.31
CA LEU A 48 0.00 34.42 34.99
C LEU A 48 -1.40 35.07 34.93
N GLU A 49 -2.04 35.30 36.09
CA GLU A 49 -3.36 35.93 36.18
C GLU A 49 -3.40 37.32 35.52
N ILE A 50 -2.37 38.14 35.71
CA ILE A 50 -2.33 39.49 35.12
C ILE A 50 -2.27 39.44 33.59
N VAL A 51 -1.56 38.47 33.02
CA VAL A 51 -1.42 38.29 31.55
C VAL A 51 -2.80 38.03 30.94
N PHE A 52 -3.60 37.17 31.58
CA PHE A 52 -4.97 36.89 31.15
C PHE A 52 -5.89 38.11 31.30
N ARG A 53 -5.79 38.85 32.43
CA ARG A 53 -6.57 40.08 32.67
C ARG A 53 -6.27 41.18 31.66
N ILE A 54 -5.00 41.37 31.30
CA ILE A 54 -4.57 42.32 30.26
C ILE A 54 -5.08 41.89 28.89
N GLY A 55 -4.91 40.62 28.50
CA GLY A 55 -5.42 40.09 27.23
C GLY A 55 -6.92 40.31 27.06
N ILE A 56 -7.72 40.05 28.09
CA ILE A 56 -9.16 40.36 28.08
C ILE A 56 -9.44 41.86 28.04
N SER A 57 -8.62 42.70 28.67
CA SER A 57 -8.79 44.16 28.66
C SER A 57 -8.51 44.77 27.29
N ILE A 58 -7.49 44.29 26.57
CA ILE A 58 -7.20 44.67 25.18
C ILE A 58 -8.42 44.37 24.30
N LEU A 59 -8.98 43.16 24.42
CA LEU A 59 -10.18 42.75 23.69
C LEU A 59 -11.43 43.56 24.06
N GLN A 60 -11.54 44.02 25.32
CA GLN A 60 -12.63 44.90 25.75
C GLN A 60 -12.47 46.34 25.23
N PHE A 61 -11.25 46.88 25.20
CA PHE A 61 -11.00 48.23 24.65
C PHE A 61 -11.31 48.29 23.15
N ASN A 62 -10.95 47.25 22.41
CA ASN A 62 -11.02 47.23 20.96
C ASN A 62 -12.26 46.48 20.41
N GLN A 63 -13.21 46.08 21.27
CA GLN A 63 -14.39 45.29 20.85
C GLN A 63 -15.18 45.97 19.71
N ALA A 64 -15.47 47.27 19.85
CA ALA A 64 -16.31 47.99 18.90
C ALA A 64 -15.68 48.09 17.50
N GLU A 65 -14.35 48.17 17.43
CA GLU A 65 -13.59 48.23 16.18
C GLU A 65 -13.42 46.81 15.60
N LEU A 66 -12.98 45.84 16.41
CA LEU A 66 -12.70 44.47 15.95
C LEU A 66 -13.93 43.73 15.42
N VAL A 67 -15.15 44.01 15.92
CA VAL A 67 -16.40 43.40 15.38
C VAL A 67 -16.72 43.88 13.96
N GLN A 68 -16.18 45.03 13.52
CA GLN A 68 -16.41 45.58 12.18
C GLN A 68 -15.38 45.10 11.14
N LEU A 69 -14.30 44.45 11.58
CA LEU A 69 -13.18 44.04 10.74
C LEU A 69 -13.28 42.57 10.33
N ASP A 70 -12.78 42.26 9.14
CA ASP A 70 -12.61 40.88 8.68
C ASP A 70 -11.32 40.25 9.26
N MET A 71 -11.02 39.01 8.85
CA MET A 71 -9.85 38.26 9.33
C MET A 71 -8.53 39.03 9.14
N GLU A 72 -8.33 39.66 7.98
CA GLU A 72 -7.12 40.44 7.71
C GLU A 72 -7.11 41.75 8.50
N GLY A 73 -8.21 42.51 8.50
CA GLY A 73 -8.33 43.76 9.24
C GLY A 73 -8.08 43.58 10.74
N MET A 74 -8.64 42.53 11.35
CA MET A 74 -8.37 42.17 12.75
C MET A 74 -6.87 41.90 12.97
N SER A 75 -6.22 41.11 12.10
CA SER A 75 -4.79 40.82 12.18
C SER A 75 -3.95 42.10 12.10
N GLN A 76 -4.25 43.00 11.17
CA GLN A 76 -3.58 44.30 11.06
C GLN A 76 -3.80 45.19 12.29
N HIS A 77 -5.01 45.18 12.89
CA HIS A 77 -5.34 45.96 14.10
C HIS A 77 -4.52 45.51 15.31
N PHE A 78 -4.39 44.20 15.52
CA PHE A 78 -3.56 43.61 16.58
C PHE A 78 -2.07 43.91 16.40
N GLN A 79 -1.58 44.01 15.17
CA GLN A 79 -0.15 44.23 14.89
C GLN A 79 0.26 45.71 14.85
N LYS A 80 -0.64 46.62 14.45
CA LYS A 80 -0.30 48.03 14.18
C LYS A 80 -0.92 49.03 15.16
N VAL A 81 -2.19 48.82 15.56
CA VAL A 81 -2.94 49.81 16.35
C VAL A 81 -2.79 49.56 17.85
N ILE A 82 -3.06 48.34 18.28
CA ILE A 82 -3.03 47.95 19.71
C ILE A 82 -1.67 48.23 20.39
N PRO A 83 -0.50 47.94 19.79
CA PRO A 83 0.81 48.24 20.39
C PRO A 83 1.01 49.69 20.84
N GLN A 84 0.47 50.65 20.09
CA GLN A 84 0.68 52.09 20.30
C GLN A 84 -0.44 52.75 21.13
N GLN A 85 -1.58 52.07 21.28
CA GLN A 85 -2.82 52.58 21.89
C GLN A 85 -2.66 53.07 23.34
N PHE A 86 -1.60 52.64 24.05
CA PHE A 86 -1.40 52.90 25.48
C PHE A 86 -0.11 53.68 25.80
N ASP A 87 0.69 54.07 24.81
CA ASP A 87 2.00 54.71 25.04
C ASP A 87 1.89 56.03 25.83
N SER A 88 0.84 56.82 25.59
CA SER A 88 0.61 58.08 26.31
C SER A 88 0.04 57.90 27.72
N CYS A 89 -0.50 56.72 28.07
CA CYS A 89 -1.09 56.46 29.39
C CYS A 89 -1.11 54.95 29.73
N PRO A 90 0.04 54.37 30.13
CA PRO A 90 0.15 52.96 30.50
C PRO A 90 -0.83 52.52 31.61
N ASP A 91 -1.09 53.39 32.59
CA ASP A 91 -1.99 53.12 33.72
C ASP A 91 -3.43 52.79 33.28
N LYS A 92 -3.89 53.34 32.14
CA LYS A 92 -5.24 53.10 31.61
C LYS A 92 -5.49 51.61 31.32
N LEU A 93 -4.48 50.89 30.80
CA LEU A 93 -4.60 49.45 30.55
C LEU A 93 -4.57 48.64 31.84
N ILE A 94 -3.63 48.96 32.75
CA ILE A 94 -3.45 48.26 34.02
C ILE A 94 -4.70 48.40 34.91
N LEU A 95 -5.23 49.62 35.06
CA LEU A 95 -6.46 49.88 35.82
C LEU A 95 -7.67 49.13 35.23
N ARG A 96 -7.74 48.95 33.91
CA ARG A 96 -8.78 48.15 33.28
C ARG A 96 -8.59 46.65 33.52
N ALA A 97 -7.36 46.14 33.53
CA ALA A 97 -7.04 44.75 33.84
C ALA A 97 -7.49 44.34 35.26
N TYR A 98 -7.34 45.21 36.25
CA TYR A 98 -7.86 44.93 37.59
C TYR A 98 -9.40 44.87 37.68
N GLN A 99 -10.12 45.52 36.76
CA GLN A 99 -11.58 45.42 36.66
C GLN A 99 -12.05 44.09 36.03
N VAL A 100 -11.18 43.35 35.33
CA VAL A 100 -11.52 42.05 34.74
C VAL A 100 -11.61 40.98 35.83
N LYS A 101 -12.83 40.48 36.10
CA LYS A 101 -13.06 39.41 37.09
C LYS A 101 -12.41 38.08 36.65
N TYR A 102 -11.30 37.72 37.28
CA TYR A 102 -10.71 36.38 37.19
C TYR A 102 -11.28 35.44 38.27
N ASN A 103 -11.44 34.16 37.96
CA ASN A 103 -11.98 33.17 38.90
C ASN A 103 -11.12 31.89 38.87
N PRO A 104 -10.25 31.66 39.87
CA PRO A 104 -9.36 30.50 39.92
C PRO A 104 -10.04 29.13 39.96
N LYS A 105 -11.31 29.04 40.40
CA LYS A 105 -12.09 27.78 40.33
C LYS A 105 -12.55 27.52 38.89
N ARG A 106 -13.00 28.56 38.17
CA ARG A 106 -13.39 28.45 36.77
C ARG A 106 -12.21 28.13 35.86
N MET A 107 -11.04 28.74 36.10
CA MET A 107 -9.84 28.48 35.30
C MET A 107 -9.37 27.02 35.42
N ARG A 108 -9.30 26.48 36.64
CA ARG A 108 -9.00 25.05 36.86
C ARG A 108 -10.05 24.09 36.27
N LYS A 109 -11.31 24.53 36.11
CA LYS A 109 -12.32 23.75 35.38
C LYS A 109 -12.07 23.77 33.87
N LEU A 110 -11.79 24.95 33.30
CA LEU A 110 -11.46 25.10 31.87
C LEU A 110 -10.16 24.36 31.49
N GLU A 111 -9.17 24.35 32.37
CA GLU A 111 -7.92 23.59 32.23
C GLU A 111 -8.21 22.08 32.12
N LYS A 112 -9.02 21.54 33.04
CA LYS A 112 -9.46 20.13 32.99
C LYS A 112 -10.24 19.82 31.71
N GLU A 113 -11.23 20.65 31.37
CA GLU A 113 -12.00 20.51 30.12
C GLU A 113 -11.09 20.49 28.89
N TYR A 114 -10.10 21.39 28.82
CA TYR A 114 -9.10 21.41 27.75
C TYR A 114 -8.26 20.13 27.70
N THR A 115 -7.79 19.60 28.84
CA THR A 115 -7.06 18.32 28.87
C THR A 115 -7.93 17.15 28.41
N THR A 116 -9.21 17.10 28.78
CA THR A 116 -10.15 16.07 28.31
C THR A 116 -10.37 16.18 26.80
N ILE A 117 -10.55 17.39 26.26
CA ILE A 117 -10.68 17.62 24.81
C ILE A 117 -9.42 17.17 24.08
N LYS A 118 -8.22 17.52 24.57
CA LYS A 118 -6.96 17.13 23.92
C LYS A 118 -6.68 15.63 23.99
N ASN A 119 -7.05 14.96 25.07
CA ASN A 119 -6.97 13.50 25.14
C ASN A 119 -7.92 12.84 24.13
N LYS A 120 -9.17 13.32 24.05
CA LYS A 120 -10.16 12.82 23.07
C LYS A 120 -9.72 13.06 21.62
N GLU A 121 -9.20 14.25 21.30
CA GLU A 121 -8.62 14.53 19.98
C GLU A 121 -7.44 13.59 19.67
N MET A 122 -6.61 13.24 20.66
CA MET A 122 -5.51 12.29 20.48
C MET A 122 -6.01 10.86 20.25
N GLU A 123 -7.03 10.40 20.99
CA GLU A 123 -7.71 9.12 20.78
C GLU A 123 -8.34 9.05 19.37
N GLU A 124 -9.06 10.09 18.96
CA GLU A 124 -9.62 10.23 17.60
C GLU A 124 -8.52 10.19 16.51
N GLN A 125 -7.37 10.83 16.74
CA GLN A 125 -6.22 10.75 15.82
C GLN A 125 -5.58 9.36 15.76
N ILE A 126 -5.59 8.60 16.86
CA ILE A 126 -5.13 7.20 16.87
C ILE A 126 -6.10 6.32 16.08
N GLU A 127 -7.41 6.47 16.30
CA GLU A 127 -8.43 5.68 15.60
C GLU A 127 -8.47 6.06 14.10
N ILE A 128 -8.34 7.33 13.72
CA ILE A 128 -8.20 7.75 12.32
C ILE A 128 -6.98 7.11 11.66
N LYS A 129 -5.85 6.96 12.37
CA LYS A 129 -4.66 6.27 11.83
C LYS A 129 -4.92 4.78 11.64
N ARG A 130 -5.55 4.11 12.61
CA ARG A 130 -5.97 2.70 12.52
C ARG A 130 -6.91 2.48 11.33
N LEU A 131 -8.00 3.24 11.26
CA LEU A 131 -8.99 3.15 10.18
C LEU A 131 -8.36 3.42 8.80
N ARG A 132 -7.37 4.31 8.70
CA ARG A 132 -6.60 4.52 7.46
C ARG A 132 -5.76 3.31 7.07
N THR A 133 -5.12 2.63 8.03
CA THR A 133 -4.38 1.39 7.76
C THR A 133 -5.30 0.24 7.36
N GLU A 134 -6.44 0.09 8.03
CA GLU A 134 -7.44 -0.94 7.74
C GLU A 134 -8.08 -0.73 6.35
N ASN A 135 -8.51 0.50 6.03
CA ASN A 135 -9.02 0.85 4.70
C ASN A 135 -7.99 0.59 3.59
N ARG A 136 -6.70 0.77 3.85
CA ARG A 136 -5.64 0.43 2.89
C ARG A 136 -5.56 -1.07 2.64
N LEU A 137 -5.63 -1.90 3.69
CA LEU A 137 -5.62 -3.36 3.57
C LEU A 137 -6.90 -3.87 2.87
N LEU A 138 -8.07 -3.32 3.21
CA LEU A 138 -9.33 -3.65 2.53
C LEU A 138 -9.28 -3.31 1.04
N LYS A 139 -8.75 -2.14 0.66
CA LYS A 139 -8.54 -1.78 -0.76
C LYS A 139 -7.60 -2.75 -1.48
N GLN A 140 -6.50 -3.16 -0.84
CA GLN A 140 -5.60 -4.18 -1.42
C GLN A 140 -6.30 -5.54 -1.59
N ARG A 141 -7.17 -5.93 -0.63
CA ARG A 141 -7.94 -7.17 -0.74
C ARG A 141 -8.98 -7.10 -1.87
N ILE A 142 -9.67 -5.97 -2.03
CA ILE A 142 -10.59 -5.72 -3.15
C ILE A 142 -9.83 -5.82 -4.49
N GLU A 143 -8.72 -5.08 -4.65
CA GLU A 143 -7.89 -5.13 -5.87
C GLU A 143 -7.39 -6.55 -6.20
N THR A 144 -7.11 -7.36 -5.18
CA THR A 144 -6.70 -8.76 -5.35
C THR A 144 -7.86 -9.63 -5.83
N LEU A 145 -9.04 -9.49 -5.22
CA LEU A 145 -10.24 -10.22 -5.61
C LEU A 145 -10.74 -9.82 -7.00
N GLU A 146 -10.59 -8.55 -7.39
CA GLU A 146 -10.90 -8.05 -8.74
C GLU A 146 -9.99 -8.71 -9.78
N LYS A 147 -8.69 -8.84 -9.51
CA LYS A 147 -7.74 -9.56 -10.39
C LYS A 147 -8.02 -11.05 -10.46
N GLU A 148 -8.35 -11.70 -9.33
CA GLU A 148 -8.75 -13.11 -9.30
C GLU A 148 -10.04 -13.34 -10.11
N SER A 149 -11.02 -12.44 -9.98
CA SER A 149 -12.29 -12.46 -10.72
C SER A 149 -12.09 -12.29 -12.22
N ALA A 150 -11.29 -11.30 -12.65
CA ALA A 150 -10.95 -11.10 -14.06
C ALA A 150 -10.23 -12.32 -14.65
N ALA A 151 -9.23 -12.87 -13.94
CA ALA A 151 -8.50 -14.07 -14.38
C ALA A 151 -9.37 -15.35 -14.40
N LEU A 152 -10.48 -15.39 -13.67
CA LEU A 152 -11.49 -16.45 -13.78
C LEU A 152 -12.39 -16.25 -15.00
N ALA A 153 -12.82 -15.02 -15.27
CA ALA A 153 -13.58 -14.67 -16.46
C ALA A 153 -12.80 -14.97 -17.76
N ASP A 154 -11.53 -14.55 -17.83
CA ASP A 154 -10.65 -14.80 -18.98
C ASP A 154 -10.49 -16.31 -19.25
N ARG A 155 -10.26 -17.11 -18.21
CA ARG A 155 -10.17 -18.59 -18.34
C ARG A 155 -11.48 -19.21 -18.81
N LEU A 156 -12.63 -18.68 -18.38
CA LEU A 156 -13.94 -19.17 -18.83
C LEU A 156 -14.20 -18.81 -20.29
N ILE A 157 -13.89 -17.58 -20.71
CA ILE A 157 -13.98 -17.12 -22.11
C ILE A 157 -13.03 -17.94 -22.99
N GLN A 158 -11.76 -18.06 -22.62
CA GLN A 158 -10.77 -18.85 -23.35
C GLN A 158 -11.23 -20.31 -23.48
N GLY A 159 -11.70 -20.93 -22.39
CA GLY A 159 -12.24 -22.28 -22.41
C GLY A 159 -13.51 -22.44 -23.25
N GLN A 160 -14.31 -21.39 -23.45
CA GLN A 160 -15.43 -21.39 -24.41
C GLN A 160 -14.93 -21.28 -25.86
N VAL A 161 -13.97 -20.38 -26.13
CA VAL A 161 -13.36 -20.21 -27.46
C VAL A 161 -12.66 -21.49 -27.92
N THR A 162 -11.86 -22.13 -27.05
CA THR A 162 -11.20 -23.41 -27.37
C THR A 162 -12.22 -24.50 -27.70
N ARG A 163 -13.30 -24.64 -26.91
CA ARG A 163 -14.37 -25.61 -27.20
C ARG A 163 -15.13 -25.30 -28.49
N ALA A 164 -15.27 -24.02 -28.86
CA ALA A 164 -15.87 -23.64 -30.14
C ALA A 164 -14.95 -24.00 -31.32
N GLN A 165 -13.64 -23.72 -31.21
CA GLN A 165 -12.65 -24.09 -32.22
C GLN A 165 -12.55 -25.62 -32.38
N GLU A 166 -12.46 -26.36 -31.28
CA GLU A 166 -12.46 -27.84 -31.30
C GLU A 166 -13.72 -28.41 -31.98
N ALA A 167 -14.88 -27.75 -31.84
CA ALA A 167 -16.11 -28.16 -32.49
C ALA A 167 -16.12 -27.87 -34.01
N GLU A 168 -15.54 -26.74 -34.43
CA GLU A 168 -15.32 -26.39 -35.84
C GLU A 168 -14.33 -27.34 -36.50
N ASP A 169 -13.17 -27.56 -35.87
CA ASP A 169 -12.13 -28.49 -36.35
C ASP A 169 -12.69 -29.92 -36.46
N ASN A 170 -13.46 -30.38 -35.47
CA ASN A 170 -14.16 -31.67 -35.55
C ASN A 170 -15.16 -31.75 -36.71
N TYR A 171 -15.82 -30.65 -37.07
CA TYR A 171 -16.73 -30.60 -38.21
C TYR A 171 -15.96 -30.68 -39.53
N VAL A 172 -14.84 -29.96 -39.65
CA VAL A 172 -13.93 -30.02 -40.81
C VAL A 172 -13.37 -31.44 -40.98
N ILE A 173 -12.81 -32.04 -39.92
CA ILE A 173 -12.26 -33.40 -39.93
C ILE A 173 -13.34 -34.42 -40.34
N LYS A 174 -14.58 -34.31 -39.83
CA LYS A 174 -15.69 -35.19 -40.24
C LYS A 174 -16.03 -35.05 -41.72
N ARG A 175 -15.99 -33.82 -42.26
CA ARG A 175 -16.24 -33.55 -43.68
C ARG A 175 -15.13 -34.13 -44.57
N GLU A 176 -13.86 -33.91 -44.22
CA GLU A 176 -12.72 -34.46 -44.95
C GLU A 176 -12.68 -36.00 -44.89
N LEU A 177 -12.97 -36.58 -43.73
CA LEU A 177 -13.08 -38.03 -43.55
C LEU A 177 -14.23 -38.64 -44.36
N ALA A 178 -15.35 -37.92 -44.55
CA ALA A 178 -16.41 -38.35 -45.45
C ALA A 178 -15.95 -38.34 -46.93
N VAL A 179 -15.23 -37.30 -47.36
CA VAL A 179 -14.65 -37.23 -48.71
C VAL A 179 -13.60 -38.32 -48.93
N ALA A 180 -12.70 -38.54 -47.96
CA ALA A 180 -11.69 -39.60 -48.03
C ALA A 180 -12.32 -41.00 -48.07
N ARG A 181 -13.41 -41.24 -47.31
CA ARG A 181 -14.19 -42.49 -47.41
C ARG A 181 -14.85 -42.67 -48.78
N GLN A 182 -15.41 -41.61 -49.35
CA GLN A 182 -15.97 -41.66 -50.70
C GLN A 182 -14.88 -42.00 -51.73
N GLN A 183 -13.72 -41.35 -51.65
CA GLN A 183 -12.58 -41.64 -52.52
C GLN A 183 -12.06 -43.07 -52.33
N PHE A 184 -11.98 -43.56 -51.09
CA PHE A 184 -11.60 -44.95 -50.80
C PHE A 184 -12.60 -45.93 -51.40
N ASN A 185 -13.91 -45.71 -51.25
CA ASN A 185 -14.93 -46.57 -51.84
C ASN A 185 -14.79 -46.61 -53.37
N THR A 186 -14.68 -45.45 -54.04
CA THR A 186 -14.48 -45.40 -55.50
C THR A 186 -13.13 -46.00 -55.94
N ALA A 187 -12.08 -45.92 -55.12
CA ALA A 187 -10.82 -46.61 -55.38
C ALA A 187 -10.93 -48.13 -55.17
N SER A 188 -11.74 -48.57 -54.20
CA SER A 188 -12.03 -49.98 -53.93
C SER A 188 -12.91 -50.59 -55.02
N GLU A 189 -13.93 -49.88 -55.51
CA GLU A 189 -14.74 -50.26 -56.67
C GLU A 189 -13.85 -50.47 -57.90
N LYS A 190 -12.97 -49.50 -58.22
CA LYS A 190 -11.98 -49.62 -59.30
C LYS A 190 -10.95 -50.73 -59.07
N LEU A 191 -10.58 -50.98 -57.82
CA LEU A 191 -9.68 -52.09 -57.46
C LEU A 191 -10.40 -53.43 -57.64
N GLU A 192 -11.69 -53.53 -57.33
CA GLU A 192 -12.51 -54.72 -57.54
C GLU A 192 -12.75 -54.97 -59.04
N GLU A 193 -13.04 -53.94 -59.84
CA GLU A 193 -13.04 -54.02 -61.31
C GLU A 193 -11.69 -54.52 -61.86
N ALA A 194 -10.58 -53.97 -61.35
CA ALA A 194 -9.24 -54.40 -61.73
C ALA A 194 -8.90 -55.81 -61.20
N GLN A 195 -9.40 -56.20 -60.03
CA GLN A 195 -9.21 -57.54 -59.45
C GLN A 195 -10.04 -58.59 -60.16
N ASN A 196 -11.25 -58.27 -60.62
CA ASN A 196 -12.06 -59.14 -61.48
C ASN A 196 -11.38 -59.30 -62.84
N SER A 197 -10.86 -58.22 -63.42
CA SER A 197 -10.01 -58.27 -64.62
C SER A 197 -8.73 -59.08 -64.40
N ILE A 198 -8.10 -58.98 -63.23
CA ILE A 198 -6.93 -59.77 -62.84
C ILE A 198 -7.31 -61.22 -62.55
N GLN A 199 -8.50 -61.53 -62.04
CA GLN A 199 -8.99 -62.89 -61.86
C GLN A 199 -9.30 -63.56 -63.20
N GLU A 200 -9.83 -62.84 -64.20
CA GLU A 200 -9.89 -63.34 -65.58
C GLU A 200 -8.48 -63.65 -66.13
N LEU A 201 -7.47 -62.84 -65.76
CA LEU A 201 -6.06 -63.08 -66.13
C LEU A 201 -5.35 -64.14 -65.26
N GLN A 202 -5.78 -64.38 -64.03
CA GLN A 202 -5.20 -65.31 -63.04
C GLN A 202 -5.88 -66.68 -63.03
N ALA A 203 -7.10 -66.81 -63.53
CA ALA A 203 -7.69 -68.10 -63.91
C ALA A 203 -6.81 -68.85 -64.94
N ASN A 204 -5.86 -68.14 -65.57
CA ASN A 204 -4.81 -68.69 -66.43
C ASN A 204 -3.48 -69.06 -65.72
N ARG A 205 -3.26 -68.77 -64.43
CA ARG A 205 -1.99 -69.08 -63.71
C ARG A 205 -2.14 -69.36 -62.20
N CYS A 206 -1.61 -70.50 -61.77
CA CYS A 206 -1.68 -71.00 -60.39
C CYS A 206 -0.70 -70.35 -59.38
N ASP A 207 -1.12 -70.41 -58.10
CA ASP A 207 -0.36 -70.80 -56.88
C ASP A 207 0.55 -69.83 -56.07
N HIS A 208 0.44 -70.01 -54.73
CA HIS A 208 1.49 -69.99 -53.68
C HIS A 208 1.91 -68.74 -52.80
N ARG A 209 1.54 -68.83 -51.50
CA ARG A 209 2.21 -68.46 -50.20
C ARG A 209 2.30 -67.03 -49.62
N CYS A 210 2.15 -66.94 -48.29
CA CYS A 210 2.98 -66.12 -47.38
C CYS A 210 3.01 -66.71 -45.94
N THR A 211 4.15 -66.62 -45.24
CA THR A 211 4.34 -67.07 -43.83
C THR A 211 5.17 -66.10 -42.97
N GLN A 212 5.32 -64.83 -43.39
CA GLN A 212 6.34 -63.92 -42.83
C GLN A 212 5.80 -62.81 -41.92
N GLU A 213 4.54 -62.38 -42.08
CA GLU A 213 3.99 -61.20 -41.39
C GLU A 213 3.70 -61.45 -39.90
N PHE A 214 3.22 -62.65 -39.55
CA PHE A 214 2.86 -63.02 -38.18
C PHE A 214 4.04 -62.91 -37.18
N VAL A 215 5.27 -63.16 -37.66
CA VAL A 215 6.49 -63.11 -36.83
C VAL A 215 6.91 -61.68 -36.51
N LEU A 216 6.59 -60.70 -37.37
CA LEU A 216 6.87 -59.28 -37.11
C LEU A 216 5.94 -58.71 -36.05
N GLN A 217 4.67 -59.11 -36.06
CA GLN A 217 3.62 -58.57 -35.19
C GLN A 217 3.86 -58.87 -33.70
N LEU A 218 4.33 -60.08 -33.38
CA LEU A 218 4.73 -60.48 -32.02
C LEU A 218 5.94 -59.71 -31.48
N LYS A 219 6.83 -59.23 -32.36
CA LYS A 219 8.02 -58.47 -31.93
C LYS A 219 7.64 -57.05 -31.46
N THR A 220 6.70 -56.41 -32.16
CA THR A 220 6.21 -55.07 -31.81
C THR A 220 5.47 -54.99 -30.48
N GLU A 221 4.73 -56.04 -30.07
CA GLU A 221 4.05 -56.06 -28.77
C GLU A 221 5.04 -56.16 -27.59
N LEU A 222 6.12 -56.92 -27.74
CA LEU A 222 7.15 -57.06 -26.71
C LEU A 222 7.86 -55.72 -26.43
N GLU A 223 8.15 -54.94 -27.47
CA GLU A 223 8.79 -53.63 -27.34
C GLU A 223 7.87 -52.61 -26.63
N GLN A 224 6.56 -52.62 -26.90
CA GLN A 224 5.59 -51.77 -26.21
C GLN A 224 5.42 -52.12 -24.72
N SER A 225 5.55 -53.40 -24.35
CA SER A 225 5.44 -53.84 -22.95
C SER A 225 6.58 -53.29 -22.09
N ARG A 226 7.83 -53.33 -22.60
CA ARG A 226 9.02 -52.84 -21.87
C ARG A 226 9.03 -51.32 -21.67
N LEU A 227 8.38 -50.56 -22.55
CA LEU A 227 8.31 -49.10 -22.44
C LEU A 227 7.45 -48.67 -21.23
N LYS A 228 6.29 -49.32 -21.04
CA LYS A 228 5.37 -49.07 -19.92
C LYS A 228 5.99 -49.42 -18.56
N GLU A 229 6.83 -50.45 -18.51
CA GLU A 229 7.55 -50.84 -17.28
C GLU A 229 8.49 -49.70 -16.80
N ALA A 230 9.25 -49.09 -17.73
CA ALA A 230 10.17 -48.00 -17.41
C ALA A 230 9.47 -46.74 -16.85
N GLU A 231 8.27 -46.41 -17.36
CA GLU A 231 7.49 -45.25 -16.92
C GLU A 231 7.04 -45.39 -15.45
N THR A 232 6.64 -46.60 -15.02
CA THR A 232 6.20 -46.84 -13.62
C THR A 232 7.33 -46.72 -12.60
N LEU A 233 8.55 -47.11 -12.97
CA LEU A 233 9.75 -47.01 -12.11
C LEU A 233 10.16 -45.56 -11.84
N ILE A 234 9.97 -44.66 -12.82
CA ILE A 234 10.23 -43.22 -12.65
C ILE A 234 9.24 -42.61 -11.64
N GLY A 235 7.95 -42.99 -11.72
CA GLY A 235 6.92 -42.52 -10.79
C GLY A 235 7.14 -42.94 -9.34
N LEU A 236 7.63 -44.17 -9.10
CA LEU A 236 7.95 -44.66 -7.75
C LEU A 236 9.08 -43.85 -7.10
N LYS A 237 10.14 -43.53 -7.85
CA LYS A 237 11.29 -42.77 -7.33
C LYS A 237 10.89 -41.38 -6.85
N ALA A 238 10.06 -40.68 -7.63
CA ALA A 238 9.56 -39.35 -7.28
C ALA A 238 8.68 -39.32 -6.01
N MET A 239 7.98 -40.41 -5.68
CA MET A 239 7.25 -40.51 -4.41
C MET A 239 8.18 -40.73 -3.22
N GLN A 240 9.27 -41.49 -3.38
CA GLN A 240 10.22 -41.75 -2.31
C GLN A 240 11.01 -40.49 -1.90
N ASP A 241 11.42 -39.66 -2.87
CA ASP A 241 12.09 -38.38 -2.60
C ASP A 241 11.18 -37.41 -1.80
N LYS A 242 9.86 -37.49 -2.02
CA LYS A 242 8.86 -36.64 -1.37
C LYS A 242 8.59 -37.01 0.10
N VAL A 243 8.76 -38.28 0.47
CA VAL A 243 8.67 -38.75 1.86
C VAL A 243 9.87 -38.21 2.67
N LEU A 244 11.08 -38.33 2.13
CA LEU A 244 12.30 -37.77 2.73
C LEU A 244 12.22 -36.25 2.97
N GLU A 245 11.54 -35.50 2.10
CA GLU A 245 11.33 -34.06 2.28
C GLU A 245 10.38 -33.73 3.46
N ILE A 246 9.40 -34.61 3.74
CA ILE A 246 8.45 -34.45 4.85
C ILE A 246 9.12 -34.82 6.18
N GLU A 247 9.87 -35.92 6.21
CA GLU A 247 10.64 -36.34 7.40
C GLU A 247 11.62 -35.25 7.85
N LYS A 248 12.29 -34.60 6.89
CA LYS A 248 13.20 -33.46 7.14
C LYS A 248 12.51 -32.20 7.68
N LYS A 249 11.20 -32.03 7.48
CA LYS A 249 10.42 -30.90 8.03
C LYS A 249 9.89 -31.19 9.44
N ASN A 250 9.63 -32.47 9.77
CA ASN A 250 9.20 -32.85 11.11
C ASN A 250 10.30 -32.76 12.17
N SER A 251 11.59 -32.77 11.79
CA SER A 251 12.71 -32.56 12.72
C SER A 251 12.99 -31.09 13.09
N SER A 252 12.15 -30.15 12.64
CA SER A 252 12.32 -28.70 12.88
C SER A 252 11.16 -28.04 13.65
N LEU A 253 10.62 -28.72 14.66
CA LEU A 253 9.71 -28.13 15.65
C LEU A 253 10.47 -27.51 16.85
N PRO A 254 9.92 -26.47 17.52
CA PRO A 254 10.73 -25.63 18.41
C PRO A 254 10.89 -26.14 19.85
N ASP A 255 12.16 -26.39 20.19
CA ASP A 255 12.83 -25.88 21.39
C ASP A 255 12.44 -26.44 22.79
N GLU A 256 12.92 -27.66 23.08
CA GLU A 256 12.88 -28.31 24.41
C GLU A 256 13.47 -27.45 25.55
N ASN A 257 14.34 -26.48 25.24
CA ASN A 257 14.99 -25.62 26.24
C ASN A 257 13.99 -24.80 27.07
N ASN A 258 12.87 -24.35 26.47
CA ASN A 258 11.87 -23.58 27.20
C ASN A 258 11.15 -24.43 28.25
N LEU A 259 10.94 -25.73 27.96
CA LEU A 259 10.31 -26.65 28.89
C LEU A 259 11.25 -26.98 30.07
N ALA A 260 12.56 -27.08 29.81
CA ALA A 260 13.57 -27.26 30.84
C ALA A 260 13.69 -26.04 31.77
N GLN A 261 13.70 -24.81 31.23
CA GLN A 261 13.74 -23.57 32.03
C GLN A 261 12.51 -23.44 32.94
N LEU A 262 11.31 -23.68 32.42
CA LEU A 262 10.07 -23.64 33.23
C LEU A 262 10.06 -24.70 34.35
N GLN A 263 10.66 -25.88 34.13
CA GLN A 263 10.83 -26.89 35.17
C GLN A 263 11.86 -26.49 36.24
N GLU A 264 12.87 -25.70 35.90
CA GLU A 264 13.88 -25.21 36.84
C GLU A 264 13.34 -24.02 37.69
N GLU A 265 12.63 -23.09 37.07
CA GLU A 265 11.95 -21.99 37.78
C GLU A 265 10.91 -22.50 38.79
N LEU A 266 10.13 -23.53 38.42
CA LEU A 266 9.15 -24.16 39.31
C LEU A 266 9.80 -24.79 40.54
N LYS A 267 10.94 -25.47 40.38
CA LYS A 267 11.73 -26.01 41.51
C LYS A 267 12.26 -24.89 42.40
N GLY A 268 12.76 -23.81 41.80
CA GLY A 268 13.24 -22.62 42.52
C GLY A 268 12.14 -21.83 43.24
N MET A 269 10.87 -21.96 42.84
CA MET A 269 9.73 -21.40 43.56
C MET A 269 9.39 -22.24 44.81
N ASN A 270 9.24 -23.56 44.65
CA ASN A 270 8.91 -24.47 45.75
C ASN A 270 9.92 -24.43 46.89
N LEU A 271 11.22 -24.24 46.60
CA LEU A 271 12.25 -24.16 47.63
C LEU A 271 12.07 -22.90 48.51
N ARG A 272 11.83 -21.73 47.90
CA ARG A 272 11.60 -20.46 48.60
C ARG A 272 10.33 -20.46 49.43
N GLU A 273 9.28 -21.14 48.98
CA GLU A 273 8.05 -21.34 49.76
C GLU A 273 8.32 -22.17 51.03
N SER A 274 9.07 -23.26 50.90
CA SER A 274 9.47 -24.11 52.04
C SER A 274 10.31 -23.35 53.08
N GLU A 275 11.25 -22.52 52.64
CA GLU A 275 12.06 -21.65 53.50
C GLU A 275 11.20 -20.62 54.26
N ALA A 276 10.26 -19.97 53.56
CA ALA A 276 9.33 -19.03 54.18
C ALA A 276 8.43 -19.71 55.24
N VAL A 277 7.90 -20.89 54.93
CA VAL A 277 7.08 -21.69 55.87
C VAL A 277 7.87 -22.11 57.11
N ASN A 278 9.17 -22.40 56.99
CA ASN A 278 10.00 -22.75 58.13
C ASN A 278 10.34 -21.54 59.02
N SER A 279 10.69 -20.38 58.44
CA SER A 279 10.93 -19.16 59.23
C SER A 279 9.69 -18.71 60.03
N LEU A 280 8.48 -18.89 59.48
CA LEU A 280 7.23 -18.65 60.20
C LEU A 280 7.03 -19.60 61.39
N LYS A 281 7.48 -20.85 61.32
CA LYS A 281 7.41 -21.81 62.45
C LYS A 281 8.39 -21.42 63.56
N GLU A 282 9.60 -20.99 63.21
CA GLU A 282 10.60 -20.51 64.17
C GLU A 282 10.10 -19.27 64.92
N LEU A 283 9.48 -18.31 64.22
CA LEU A 283 8.92 -17.11 64.84
C LEU A 283 7.78 -17.45 65.83
N HIS A 284 6.88 -18.38 65.47
CA HIS A 284 5.83 -18.83 66.39
C HIS A 284 6.39 -19.50 67.65
N GLN A 285 7.50 -20.25 67.53
CA GLN A 285 8.15 -20.86 68.70
C GLN A 285 8.77 -19.78 69.61
N GLN A 286 9.46 -18.77 69.04
CA GLN A 286 10.03 -17.66 69.82
C GLN A 286 8.97 -16.87 70.60
N VAL A 287 7.80 -16.61 69.99
CA VAL A 287 6.67 -15.93 70.65
C VAL A 287 6.14 -16.78 71.82
N LYS A 288 6.02 -18.09 71.63
CA LYS A 288 5.59 -19.01 72.69
C LYS A 288 6.57 -19.04 73.87
N ASP A 289 7.87 -19.10 73.59
CA ASP A 289 8.91 -19.11 74.64
C ASP A 289 8.89 -17.79 75.45
N LEU A 290 8.65 -16.66 74.80
CA LEU A 290 8.51 -15.35 75.45
C LEU A 290 7.28 -15.27 76.36
N ASP A 291 6.12 -15.78 75.94
CA ASP A 291 4.92 -15.81 76.78
C ASP A 291 5.12 -16.70 78.03
N GLU A 292 5.72 -17.88 77.86
CA GLU A 292 6.08 -18.73 78.99
C GLU A 292 7.04 -18.04 79.98
N HIS A 293 8.00 -17.25 79.49
CA HIS A 293 8.90 -16.46 80.34
C HIS A 293 8.16 -15.33 81.07
N TRP A 294 7.20 -14.68 80.41
CA TRP A 294 6.40 -13.60 80.99
C TRP A 294 5.46 -14.11 82.10
N GLN A 295 4.78 -15.23 81.88
CA GLN A 295 3.95 -15.87 82.90
C GLN A 295 4.78 -16.29 84.13
N LYS A 296 5.97 -16.85 83.93
CA LYS A 296 6.93 -17.20 85.01
C LYS A 296 7.43 -15.96 85.78
N HIS A 297 7.48 -14.78 85.16
CA HIS A 297 7.84 -13.52 85.81
C HIS A 297 6.70 -12.94 86.67
N LEU A 298 5.47 -12.90 86.13
CA LEU A 298 4.30 -12.40 86.86
C LEU A 298 4.05 -13.16 88.18
N ALA A 299 4.24 -14.48 88.18
CA ALA A 299 4.09 -15.33 89.36
C ALA A 299 5.07 -15.00 90.52
N ARG A 300 6.15 -14.25 90.27
CA ARG A 300 7.23 -14.00 91.26
C ARG A 300 7.11 -12.69 92.03
N THR A 301 6.31 -11.72 91.57
CA THR A 301 6.51 -10.30 91.94
C THR A 301 5.35 -9.68 92.74
N GLY A 302 4.21 -10.36 92.88
CA GLY A 302 2.95 -9.78 93.37
C GLY A 302 2.79 -9.48 94.87
N GLY A 303 3.84 -9.50 95.70
CA GLY A 303 3.67 -9.63 97.17
C GLY A 303 4.30 -8.59 98.12
N ARG A 304 5.01 -7.54 97.64
CA ARG A 304 6.08 -6.89 98.46
C ARG A 304 5.87 -5.47 99.01
N TRP A 305 4.66 -4.91 99.07
CA TRP A 305 4.48 -3.51 99.52
C TRP A 305 3.27 -3.31 100.46
N LYS A 306 3.54 -3.07 101.76
CA LYS A 306 2.55 -2.63 102.77
C LYS A 306 3.27 -1.99 103.97
N ASP A 307 3.01 -0.70 104.27
CA ASP A 307 2.87 -0.09 105.62
C ASP A 307 3.08 1.46 105.72
N SER A 308 2.40 2.09 106.71
CA SER A 308 2.61 3.42 107.37
C SER A 308 2.04 4.76 106.80
N PRO A 309 0.83 5.22 107.20
CA PRO A 309 0.04 6.22 106.45
C PRO A 309 0.58 7.66 106.27
N ARG A 310 1.28 8.24 107.26
CA ARG A 310 1.59 9.70 107.24
C ARG A 310 2.91 10.08 106.60
N LYS A 311 3.91 9.21 106.62
CA LYS A 311 5.06 9.35 105.72
C LYS A 311 4.66 8.94 104.30
N ASN A 312 3.67 8.06 104.18
CA ASN A 312 3.12 7.63 102.91
C ASN A 312 2.30 8.69 102.17
N SER A 313 1.72 9.76 102.71
CA SER A 313 1.03 10.72 101.80
C SER A 313 2.04 11.39 100.85
N ALA A 314 3.04 12.09 101.37
CA ALA A 314 4.07 12.72 100.52
C ALA A 314 4.92 11.70 99.75
N VAL A 315 5.19 10.51 100.32
CA VAL A 315 5.92 9.44 99.61
C VAL A 315 5.06 8.78 98.53
N ASN A 316 3.74 8.65 98.73
CA ASN A 316 2.81 8.14 97.72
C ASN A 316 2.55 9.20 96.65
N GLU A 317 2.43 10.48 96.98
CA GLU A 317 2.31 11.57 96.00
C GLU A 317 3.53 11.59 95.07
N LEU A 318 4.75 11.52 95.63
CA LEU A 318 5.98 11.36 94.84
C LEU A 318 6.07 10.00 94.11
N HIS A 319 5.48 8.93 94.65
CA HIS A 319 5.41 7.62 94.00
C HIS A 319 4.44 7.63 92.82
N ASP A 320 3.29 8.27 92.96
CA ASP A 320 2.24 8.40 91.95
C ASP A 320 2.70 9.35 90.84
N GLU A 321 3.38 10.45 91.18
CA GLU A 321 4.09 11.29 90.20
C GLU A 321 5.15 10.48 89.45
N LEU A 322 6.02 9.74 90.15
CA LEU A 322 7.05 8.88 89.55
C LEU A 322 6.44 7.79 88.66
N MET A 323 5.34 7.18 89.08
CA MET A 323 4.61 6.18 88.28
C MET A 323 3.93 6.81 87.07
N SER A 324 3.39 8.04 87.19
CA SER A 324 2.86 8.79 86.04
C SER A 324 3.94 9.15 85.02
N VAL A 325 5.16 9.48 85.49
CA VAL A 325 6.32 9.76 84.63
C VAL A 325 6.78 8.47 83.95
N ARG A 326 6.92 7.36 84.70
CA ARG A 326 7.28 6.05 84.15
C ARG A 326 6.26 5.50 83.16
N LEU A 327 4.96 5.73 83.38
CA LEU A 327 3.92 5.34 82.43
C LEU A 327 4.03 6.14 81.13
N ARG A 328 4.22 7.48 81.22
CA ARG A 328 4.47 8.33 80.05
C ARG A 328 5.76 7.99 79.33
N GLU A 329 6.82 7.66 80.06
CA GLU A 329 8.09 7.20 79.49
C GLU A 329 7.92 5.85 78.78
N ALA A 330 7.28 4.88 79.43
CA ALA A 330 7.02 3.56 78.84
C ALA A 330 6.13 3.65 77.60
N GLN A 331 5.14 4.56 77.59
CA GLN A 331 4.30 4.86 76.44
C GLN A 331 5.11 5.51 75.30
N ALA A 332 5.89 6.56 75.58
CA ALA A 332 6.76 7.18 74.56
C ALA A 332 7.82 6.20 74.01
N GLN A 333 8.33 5.28 74.83
CA GLN A 333 9.20 4.20 74.37
C GLN A 333 8.46 3.15 73.53
N ALA A 334 7.17 2.90 73.78
CA ALA A 334 6.35 2.03 72.95
C ALA A 334 6.04 2.66 71.59
N GLU A 335 5.62 3.92 71.58
CA GLU A 335 5.42 4.74 70.37
C GLU A 335 6.71 4.83 69.54
N MET A 336 7.88 5.04 70.18
CA MET A 336 9.18 5.02 69.49
C MET A 336 9.49 3.64 68.88
N ARG A 337 9.16 2.53 69.56
CA ARG A 337 9.34 1.18 69.03
C ARG A 337 8.42 0.92 67.83
N GLU A 338 7.16 1.30 67.92
CA GLU A 338 6.19 1.19 66.82
C GLU A 338 6.64 1.99 65.59
N LEU A 339 7.04 3.25 65.78
CA LEU A 339 7.58 4.09 64.69
C LEU A 339 8.84 3.49 64.05
N ARG A 340 9.75 2.88 64.84
CA ARG A 340 10.92 2.18 64.30
C ARG A 340 10.54 0.95 63.47
N HIS A 341 9.58 0.16 63.92
CA HIS A 341 9.04 -0.95 63.12
C HIS A 341 8.41 -0.45 61.83
N ARG A 342 7.65 0.65 61.88
CA ARG A 342 7.01 1.24 60.69
C ARG A 342 8.01 1.79 59.68
N VAL A 343 9.12 2.39 60.13
CA VAL A 343 10.23 2.80 59.25
C VAL A 343 10.84 1.60 58.55
N LEU A 344 11.15 0.52 59.28
CA LEU A 344 11.74 -0.70 58.70
C LEU A 344 10.80 -1.41 57.70
N GLU A 345 9.49 -1.40 57.96
CA GLU A 345 8.47 -1.87 57.02
C GLU A 345 8.45 -1.03 55.73
N LEU A 346 8.53 0.31 55.85
CA LEU A 346 8.58 1.20 54.69
C LEU A 346 9.89 1.06 53.91
N ASP A 347 11.03 0.88 54.58
CA ASP A 347 12.34 0.66 53.93
C ASP A 347 12.37 -0.66 53.15
N THR A 348 11.87 -1.75 53.74
CA THR A 348 11.74 -3.03 53.02
C THR A 348 10.76 -2.94 51.85
N GLN A 349 9.62 -2.24 52.01
CA GLN A 349 8.69 -2.00 50.91
C GLN A 349 9.32 -1.16 49.78
N ASN A 350 10.11 -0.15 50.12
CA ASN A 350 10.85 0.67 49.15
C ASN A 350 11.92 -0.15 48.42
N GLN A 351 12.66 -1.02 49.12
CA GLN A 351 13.64 -1.90 48.49
C GLN A 351 12.97 -2.88 47.51
N VAL A 352 11.83 -3.47 47.86
CA VAL A 352 11.05 -4.35 46.96
C VAL A 352 10.56 -3.57 45.73
N LYS A 353 10.02 -2.36 45.90
CA LYS A 353 9.59 -1.50 44.79
C LYS A 353 10.76 -1.10 43.88
N SER A 354 11.92 -0.77 44.44
CA SER A 354 13.14 -0.45 43.69
C SER A 354 13.67 -1.64 42.89
N ASN A 355 13.66 -2.84 43.49
CA ASN A 355 14.03 -4.08 42.82
C ASN A 355 13.02 -4.48 41.71
N LEU A 356 11.74 -4.18 41.89
CA LEU A 356 10.73 -4.37 40.83
C LEU A 356 10.95 -3.38 39.69
N LEU A 357 11.16 -2.10 40.00
CA LEU A 357 11.40 -1.04 39.03
C LEU A 357 12.61 -1.36 38.14
N THR A 358 13.76 -1.69 38.74
CA THR A 358 14.99 -2.04 38.00
C THR A 358 14.81 -3.28 37.10
N ARG A 359 14.04 -4.28 37.52
CA ARG A 359 13.67 -5.43 36.66
C ARG A 359 12.78 -5.01 35.50
N THR A 360 11.79 -4.14 35.73
CA THR A 360 10.93 -3.63 34.65
C THR A 360 11.70 -2.75 33.68
N GLU A 361 12.63 -1.92 34.16
CA GLU A 361 13.53 -1.11 33.33
C GLU A 361 14.41 -2.00 32.44
N GLN A 362 15.02 -3.05 33.00
CA GLN A 362 15.82 -4.04 32.24
C GLN A 362 14.99 -4.80 31.20
N ALA A 363 13.74 -5.14 31.52
CA ALA A 363 12.83 -5.75 30.55
C ALA A 363 12.45 -4.76 29.42
N CYS A 364 12.20 -3.50 29.75
CA CYS A 364 11.94 -2.44 28.78
C CYS A 364 13.15 -2.20 27.86
N THR A 365 14.38 -2.13 28.39
CA THR A 365 15.58 -2.00 27.54
C THR A 365 15.77 -3.22 26.64
N GLY A 366 15.59 -4.44 27.16
CA GLY A 366 15.69 -5.66 26.35
C GLY A 366 14.64 -5.76 25.23
N LEU A 367 13.43 -5.24 25.46
CA LEU A 367 12.40 -5.10 24.43
C LEU A 367 12.75 -3.99 23.42
N GLN A 368 13.33 -2.89 23.88
CA GLN A 368 13.78 -1.79 23.02
C GLN A 368 14.92 -2.22 22.08
N ASP A 369 15.87 -3.01 22.57
CA ASP A 369 16.96 -3.58 21.74
C ASP A 369 16.43 -4.58 20.71
N LYS A 370 15.51 -5.47 21.09
CA LYS A 370 14.82 -6.37 20.16
C LYS A 370 14.04 -5.60 19.07
N LEU A 371 13.37 -4.51 19.46
CA LEU A 371 12.67 -3.63 18.52
C LEU A 371 13.65 -2.93 17.56
N GLN A 372 14.78 -2.41 18.06
CA GLN A 372 15.82 -1.81 17.22
C GLN A 372 16.42 -2.81 16.22
N TYR A 373 16.76 -4.02 16.68
CA TYR A 373 17.28 -5.09 15.83
C TYR A 373 16.29 -5.48 14.71
N THR A 374 15.02 -5.72 15.09
CA THR A 374 13.95 -6.06 14.13
C THR A 374 13.69 -4.91 13.15
N THR A 375 13.80 -3.66 13.61
CA THR A 375 13.69 -2.47 12.75
C THR A 375 14.85 -2.36 11.76
N ALA A 376 16.08 -2.65 12.19
CA ALA A 376 17.25 -2.67 11.33
C ALA A 376 17.16 -3.78 10.26
N GLN A 377 16.72 -4.98 10.66
CA GLN A 377 16.48 -6.09 9.73
C GLN A 377 15.42 -5.74 8.67
N ASN A 378 14.30 -5.14 9.08
CA ASN A 378 13.26 -4.69 8.15
C ASN A 378 13.77 -3.63 7.16
N LYS A 379 14.58 -2.65 7.62
CA LYS A 379 15.24 -1.68 6.72
C LYS A 379 16.17 -2.36 5.71
N GLY A 380 16.92 -3.37 6.13
CA GLY A 380 17.76 -4.18 5.24
C GLY A 380 16.95 -4.90 4.15
N LEU A 381 15.89 -5.62 4.56
CA LEU A 381 14.99 -6.32 3.62
C LEU A 381 14.27 -5.35 2.67
N GLN A 382 13.83 -4.19 3.16
CA GLN A 382 13.20 -3.15 2.34
C GLN A 382 14.18 -2.58 1.29
N THR A 383 15.46 -2.44 1.65
CA THR A 383 16.52 -2.02 0.73
C THR A 383 16.74 -3.06 -0.36
N GLN A 384 16.89 -4.35 0.01
CA GLN A 384 17.02 -5.46 -0.95
C GLN A 384 15.82 -5.54 -1.90
N LEU A 385 14.59 -5.40 -1.39
CA LEU A 385 13.37 -5.41 -2.19
C LEU A 385 13.32 -4.23 -3.17
N SER A 386 13.81 -3.04 -2.78
CA SER A 386 13.94 -1.90 -3.69
C SER A 386 14.98 -2.13 -4.79
N GLU A 387 16.11 -2.78 -4.48
CA GLU A 387 17.15 -3.09 -5.46
C GLU A 387 16.72 -4.18 -6.45
N ILE A 388 16.00 -5.21 -5.99
CA ILE A 388 15.39 -6.23 -6.85
C ILE A 388 14.40 -5.58 -7.82
N LYS A 389 13.53 -4.68 -7.35
CA LYS A 389 12.62 -3.92 -8.21
C LYS A 389 13.35 -3.06 -9.24
N ARG A 390 14.46 -2.41 -8.84
CA ARG A 390 15.31 -1.65 -9.78
C ARG A 390 15.90 -2.55 -10.87
N LYS A 391 16.44 -3.72 -10.48
CA LYS A 391 17.00 -4.71 -11.41
C LYS A 391 15.94 -5.29 -12.36
N GLN A 392 14.73 -5.55 -11.86
CA GLN A 392 13.60 -5.98 -12.70
C GLN A 392 13.26 -4.92 -13.75
N ALA A 393 13.10 -3.65 -13.35
CA ALA A 393 12.82 -2.56 -14.29
C ALA A 393 13.94 -2.36 -15.34
N GLU A 394 15.20 -2.57 -14.95
CA GLU A 394 16.36 -2.53 -15.87
C GLU A 394 16.30 -3.66 -16.91
N VAL A 395 15.93 -4.88 -16.52
CA VAL A 395 15.74 -6.03 -17.43
C VAL A 395 14.52 -5.83 -18.33
N GLU A 396 13.41 -5.33 -17.80
CA GLU A 396 12.22 -5.00 -18.60
C GLU A 396 12.50 -3.91 -19.64
N CYS A 397 13.38 -2.95 -19.33
CA CYS A 397 13.82 -1.94 -20.28
C CYS A 397 14.66 -2.56 -21.41
N LYS A 398 15.66 -3.39 -21.08
CA LYS A 398 16.51 -4.08 -22.07
C LYS A 398 15.70 -5.00 -22.99
N ASN A 399 14.74 -5.76 -22.44
CA ASN A 399 13.86 -6.61 -23.24
C ASN A 399 12.99 -5.77 -24.23
N LYS A 400 12.49 -4.61 -23.82
CA LYS A 400 11.76 -3.68 -24.72
C LYS A 400 12.67 -3.12 -25.81
N GLU A 401 13.93 -2.82 -25.49
CA GLU A 401 14.94 -2.36 -26.44
C GLU A 401 15.29 -3.46 -27.46
N GLU A 402 15.52 -4.70 -27.02
CA GLU A 402 15.76 -5.86 -27.88
C GLU A 402 14.58 -6.11 -28.84
N ILE A 403 13.34 -6.06 -28.34
CA ILE A 403 12.12 -6.17 -29.17
C ILE A 403 12.03 -5.02 -30.19
N MET A 404 12.43 -3.80 -29.81
CA MET A 404 12.46 -2.65 -30.72
C MET A 404 13.51 -2.83 -31.83
N VAL A 405 14.70 -3.33 -31.51
CA VAL A 405 15.76 -3.64 -32.48
C VAL A 405 15.31 -4.70 -33.49
N VAL A 406 14.63 -5.76 -33.03
CA VAL A 406 14.06 -6.77 -33.94
C VAL A 406 13.01 -6.16 -34.87
N ARG A 407 12.06 -5.38 -34.33
CA ARG A 407 11.03 -4.71 -35.13
C ARG A 407 11.58 -3.71 -36.15
N LEU A 408 12.65 -2.99 -35.82
CA LEU A 408 13.35 -2.10 -36.76
C LEU A 408 13.92 -2.91 -37.93
N ARG A 409 14.65 -4.00 -37.64
CA ARG A 409 15.18 -4.89 -38.69
C ARG A 409 14.09 -5.54 -39.55
N GLU A 410 12.95 -5.90 -38.95
CA GLU A 410 11.78 -6.41 -39.68
C GLU A 410 11.18 -5.34 -40.61
N ALA A 411 11.08 -4.09 -40.15
CA ALA A 411 10.62 -2.95 -40.95
C ALA A 411 11.58 -2.63 -42.11
N ASP A 412 12.90 -2.66 -41.88
CA ASP A 412 13.92 -2.49 -42.93
C ASP A 412 13.81 -3.60 -44.00
N SER A 413 13.60 -4.85 -43.57
CA SER A 413 13.37 -5.99 -44.46
C SER A 413 12.09 -5.83 -45.28
N MET A 414 11.00 -5.39 -44.65
CA MET A 414 9.74 -5.07 -45.33
C MET A 414 9.89 -3.94 -46.35
N ALA A 415 10.65 -2.90 -46.03
CA ALA A 415 10.94 -1.79 -46.93
C ALA A 415 11.74 -2.26 -48.17
N ALA A 416 12.78 -3.07 -47.97
CA ALA A 416 13.55 -3.68 -49.06
C ALA A 416 12.68 -4.61 -49.94
N ILE A 417 11.77 -5.39 -49.35
CA ILE A 417 10.81 -6.22 -50.09
C ILE A 417 9.84 -5.33 -50.89
N ALA A 418 9.39 -4.20 -50.35
CA ALA A 418 8.51 -3.26 -51.05
C ALA A 418 9.24 -2.59 -52.24
N GLU A 419 10.49 -2.18 -52.07
CA GLU A 419 11.32 -1.63 -53.15
C GLU A 419 11.55 -2.65 -54.27
N LEU A 420 11.90 -3.90 -53.93
CA LEU A 420 12.05 -4.97 -54.91
C LEU A 420 10.73 -5.29 -55.64
N ARG A 421 9.59 -5.25 -54.94
CA ARG A 421 8.26 -5.43 -55.56
C ARG A 421 7.92 -4.29 -56.52
N GLN A 422 8.20 -3.04 -56.14
CA GLN A 422 8.05 -1.89 -57.03
C GLN A 422 8.93 -2.05 -58.27
N ARG A 423 10.20 -2.46 -58.09
CA ARG A 423 11.12 -2.64 -59.21
C ARG A 423 10.71 -3.77 -60.15
N ILE A 424 10.13 -4.84 -59.62
CA ILE A 424 9.52 -5.90 -60.44
C ILE A 424 8.35 -5.33 -61.25
N ALA A 425 7.42 -4.60 -60.61
CA ALA A 425 6.28 -4.00 -61.29
C ALA A 425 6.71 -3.02 -62.42
N ASP A 426 7.71 -2.16 -62.17
CA ASP A 426 8.28 -1.27 -63.19
C ASP A 426 8.81 -2.05 -64.40
N LEU A 427 9.52 -3.16 -64.16
CA LEU A 427 10.06 -4.03 -65.22
C LEU A 427 8.97 -4.80 -65.96
N GLU A 428 7.89 -5.19 -65.29
CA GLU A 428 6.73 -5.82 -65.93
C GLU A 428 5.96 -4.84 -66.83
N ILE A 429 5.84 -3.58 -66.41
CA ILE A 429 5.28 -2.49 -67.23
C ILE A 429 6.18 -2.28 -68.46
N GLN A 430 7.49 -2.10 -68.29
CA GLN A 430 8.42 -1.92 -69.43
C GLN A 430 8.41 -3.10 -70.41
N ARG A 431 8.31 -4.34 -69.91
CA ARG A 431 8.16 -5.55 -70.72
C ARG A 431 6.87 -5.50 -71.55
N GLU A 432 5.78 -5.07 -70.95
CA GLU A 432 4.46 -4.99 -71.60
C GLU A 432 4.37 -3.83 -72.60
N GLU A 433 4.94 -2.67 -72.27
CA GLU A 433 5.14 -1.54 -73.21
C GLU A 433 5.97 -1.98 -74.42
N GLY A 434 7.09 -2.67 -74.21
CA GLY A 434 7.91 -3.24 -75.29
C GLY A 434 7.15 -4.27 -76.13
N ARG A 435 6.30 -5.09 -75.51
CA ARG A 435 5.41 -6.05 -76.19
C ARG A 435 4.39 -5.32 -77.07
N ILE A 436 3.74 -4.29 -76.56
CA ILE A 436 2.78 -3.45 -77.28
C ILE A 436 3.46 -2.71 -78.43
N GLN A 437 4.64 -2.12 -78.20
CA GLN A 437 5.43 -1.44 -79.23
C GLN A 437 5.84 -2.39 -80.36
N GLY A 438 6.23 -3.63 -80.02
CA GLY A 438 6.53 -4.69 -80.98
C GLY A 438 5.31 -5.10 -81.82
N GLN A 439 4.13 -5.21 -81.19
CA GLN A 439 2.88 -5.44 -81.91
C GLN A 439 2.51 -4.27 -82.83
N LEU A 440 2.64 -3.03 -82.36
CA LEU A 440 2.31 -1.83 -83.12
C LEU A 440 3.20 -1.67 -84.36
N ASN A 441 4.50 -1.95 -84.23
CA ASN A 441 5.46 -1.92 -85.34
C ASN A 441 5.17 -2.98 -86.41
N ASN A 442 4.54 -4.10 -86.02
CA ASN A 442 4.20 -5.24 -86.88
C ASN A 442 2.73 -5.27 -87.34
N CYS A 443 1.90 -4.30 -86.95
CA CYS A 443 0.52 -4.20 -87.44
C CYS A 443 0.49 -3.83 -88.94
N ASP A 444 -0.38 -4.51 -89.71
CA ASP A 444 -0.62 -4.24 -91.13
C ASP A 444 -0.92 -2.76 -91.41
N SER A 445 -1.57 -2.06 -90.48
CA SER A 445 -1.81 -0.61 -90.54
C SER A 445 -0.54 0.21 -90.76
N ASN A 446 0.59 -0.16 -90.15
CA ASN A 446 1.89 0.52 -90.29
C ASN A 446 2.63 0.13 -91.59
N GLN A 447 2.23 -0.96 -92.24
CA GLN A 447 2.67 -1.33 -93.58
C GLN A 447 1.82 -0.61 -94.64
N TYR A 448 0.49 -0.58 -94.46
CA TYR A 448 -0.46 0.18 -95.27
C TYR A 448 -0.19 1.70 -95.25
N ILE A 449 0.17 2.27 -94.09
CA ILE A 449 0.62 3.67 -93.99
C ILE A 449 1.95 3.92 -94.74
N ARG A 450 2.83 2.91 -94.86
CA ARG A 450 4.04 2.98 -95.69
C ARG A 450 3.68 2.98 -97.17
N GLU A 451 2.85 2.03 -97.60
CA GLU A 451 2.35 1.94 -98.99
C GLU A 451 1.62 3.22 -99.42
N LEU A 452 0.76 3.80 -98.56
CA LEU A 452 0.12 5.08 -98.81
C LEU A 452 1.11 6.25 -98.89
N LYS A 453 2.18 6.25 -98.08
CA LYS A 453 3.23 7.28 -98.17
C LYS A 453 4.02 7.16 -99.48
N ASP A 454 4.28 5.94 -99.93
CA ASP A 454 4.97 5.69 -101.20
C ASP A 454 4.09 6.11 -102.38
N GLN A 455 2.79 5.79 -102.38
CA GLN A 455 1.81 6.31 -103.36
C GLN A 455 1.71 7.84 -103.35
N ILE A 456 1.74 8.48 -102.18
CA ILE A 456 1.78 9.95 -102.07
C ILE A 456 3.10 10.53 -102.61
N ALA A 457 4.22 9.82 -102.44
CA ALA A 457 5.51 10.23 -102.99
C ALA A 457 5.52 10.11 -104.53
N GLU A 458 4.93 9.04 -105.06
CA GLU A 458 4.76 8.78 -106.50
C GLU A 458 3.84 9.84 -107.14
N LEU A 459 2.65 10.10 -106.57
CA LEU A 459 1.77 11.18 -107.00
C LEU A 459 2.44 12.57 -106.90
N LYS A 460 3.29 12.81 -105.90
CA LYS A 460 4.12 14.04 -105.80
C LYS A 460 5.28 14.08 -106.81
N ALA A 461 5.68 12.96 -107.39
CA ALA A 461 6.62 12.89 -108.50
C ALA A 461 5.88 13.15 -109.83
N GLU A 462 4.71 12.56 -110.03
CA GLU A 462 3.83 12.83 -111.18
C GLU A 462 3.41 14.30 -111.25
N ILE A 463 2.95 14.90 -110.13
CA ILE A 463 2.63 16.34 -110.06
C ILE A 463 3.86 17.20 -110.40
N ARG A 464 5.08 16.72 -110.11
CA ARG A 464 6.34 17.38 -110.51
C ARG A 464 6.64 17.24 -112.00
N LEU A 465 6.24 16.14 -112.62
CA LEU A 465 6.31 15.88 -114.06
C LEU A 465 5.27 16.72 -114.84
N PHE A 466 4.05 16.83 -114.32
CA PHE A 466 3.00 17.70 -114.89
C PHE A 466 3.29 19.20 -114.69
N LYS A 467 4.03 19.60 -113.65
CA LYS A 467 4.53 20.98 -113.48
C LYS A 467 5.82 21.22 -114.28
N GLY A 468 5.68 21.22 -115.61
CA GLY A 468 6.72 21.69 -116.52
C GLY A 468 7.03 23.18 -116.35
N GLN A 469 8.31 23.46 -116.06
CA GLN A 469 9.07 24.72 -116.28
C GLN A 469 8.64 26.03 -115.55
N ARG A 470 9.65 26.59 -114.86
CA ARG A 470 9.76 27.90 -114.16
C ARG A 470 9.96 29.08 -115.15
N PRO A 471 10.34 30.33 -114.76
CA PRO A 471 10.32 31.02 -113.44
C PRO A 471 9.74 32.47 -113.47
N PHE A 472 9.76 33.16 -112.31
CA PHE A 472 10.03 34.59 -111.99
C PHE A 472 9.21 34.97 -110.72
N GLU A 473 9.73 35.41 -109.56
CA GLU A 473 10.56 36.60 -109.20
C GLU A 473 9.87 37.95 -109.52
N THR A 474 9.67 38.93 -108.61
CA THR A 474 10.06 39.14 -107.19
C THR A 474 9.21 40.28 -106.55
N SER A 475 9.32 40.56 -105.23
CA SER A 475 9.02 41.87 -104.58
C SER A 475 7.53 42.30 -104.52
N MET A 476 6.93 42.95 -103.50
CA MET A 476 7.23 43.45 -102.13
C MET A 476 5.84 43.82 -101.49
N SER A 477 5.63 44.22 -100.22
CA SER A 477 6.35 44.22 -98.93
C SER A 477 5.35 44.63 -97.82
N PHE A 478 5.52 44.20 -96.55
CA PHE A 478 5.29 45.05 -95.36
C PHE A 478 5.82 44.43 -94.06
N ASP A 479 6.46 45.26 -93.23
CA ASP A 479 6.89 44.97 -91.84
C ASP A 479 5.69 44.75 -90.89
N GLY A 480 5.81 44.16 -89.70
CA GLY A 480 7.03 43.93 -88.91
C GLY A 480 6.97 44.72 -87.60
N ILE A 481 6.08 44.34 -86.69
CA ILE A 481 6.02 44.91 -85.33
C ILE A 481 6.85 44.04 -84.39
N HIS A 482 8.08 44.46 -84.13
CA HIS A 482 8.87 44.01 -82.99
C HIS A 482 8.59 44.90 -81.78
N ILE A 483 8.30 44.30 -80.62
CA ILE A 483 8.58 44.92 -79.33
C ILE A 483 9.54 44.00 -78.58
N VAL A 484 10.76 44.52 -78.42
CA VAL A 484 11.83 43.97 -77.58
C VAL A 484 11.58 44.43 -76.15
N ASN A 485 11.74 43.54 -75.17
CA ASN A 485 11.72 43.93 -73.77
C ASN A 485 13.17 44.08 -73.26
N HIS A 486 13.60 45.33 -73.04
CA HIS A 486 14.78 45.66 -72.24
C HIS A 486 14.61 45.08 -70.82
N MET A 487 15.61 44.52 -70.11
CA MET A 487 17.02 44.90 -69.89
C MET A 487 17.20 46.23 -69.15
N VAL A 488 17.39 46.11 -67.83
CA VAL A 488 18.19 46.97 -66.95
C VAL A 488 18.92 45.94 -66.07
N GLU A 489 20.22 45.68 -66.26
CA GLU A 489 21.37 46.50 -65.80
C GLU A 489 21.39 46.65 -64.27
N ASP A 490 22.50 46.50 -63.55
CA ASP A 490 23.79 45.87 -63.86
C ASP A 490 24.54 45.58 -62.54
N ASP A 491 25.75 45.05 -62.69
CA ASP A 491 26.91 45.10 -61.78
C ASP A 491 27.32 43.88 -60.92
N GLU A 492 28.57 43.52 -61.18
CA GLU A 492 29.46 42.58 -60.51
C GLU A 492 29.83 43.01 -59.07
N SER A 493 29.92 42.06 -58.14
CA SER A 493 31.21 41.75 -57.48
C SER A 493 31.13 40.59 -56.46
N ILE A 494 31.63 39.42 -56.90
CA ILE A 494 32.42 38.37 -56.22
C ILE A 494 32.58 38.33 -54.66
N HIS A 495 32.68 37.07 -54.19
CA HIS A 495 33.17 36.52 -52.89
C HIS A 495 32.13 36.38 -51.75
N SER A 496 31.71 35.17 -51.32
CA SER A 496 32.39 33.90 -50.95
C SER A 496 32.64 33.77 -49.44
N SER A 497 31.79 33.01 -48.75
CA SER A 497 32.18 32.02 -47.71
C SER A 497 30.98 31.14 -47.33
N ASP A 498 31.26 29.87 -47.11
CA ASP A 498 30.33 28.76 -46.86
C ASP A 498 29.53 28.86 -45.54
N GLU A 499 28.33 28.25 -45.50
CA GLU A 499 28.06 26.96 -44.81
C GLU A 499 26.55 26.57 -44.90
N ASP A 500 26.30 25.33 -45.37
CA ASP A 500 25.16 24.43 -45.13
C ASP A 500 23.66 24.85 -45.25
N LEU A 501 23.19 24.74 -46.50
CA LEU A 501 22.13 23.84 -46.98
C LEU A 501 20.91 23.47 -46.06
N LEU A 502 19.81 24.14 -46.42
CA LEU A 502 18.39 23.70 -46.51
C LEU A 502 18.22 22.30 -47.19
N PRO A 503 17.01 21.62 -47.21
CA PRO A 503 15.68 22.25 -47.30
C PRO A 503 14.40 21.57 -46.71
N SER A 504 13.36 22.41 -46.51
CA SER A 504 11.92 22.06 -46.50
C SER A 504 11.35 22.12 -47.95
N PRO A 505 10.11 21.66 -48.33
CA PRO A 505 8.77 22.05 -47.81
C PRO A 505 7.79 20.86 -47.62
N MET A 506 6.57 20.89 -47.03
CA MET A 506 5.50 21.87 -46.73
C MET A 506 4.28 21.87 -47.71
N VAL A 507 3.06 21.98 -47.14
CA VAL A 507 1.71 22.16 -47.76
C VAL A 507 1.07 20.87 -48.33
N VAL A 508 -0.07 20.27 -47.92
CA VAL A 508 -1.38 20.61 -47.27
C VAL A 508 -2.58 20.63 -48.24
N SER A 509 -3.48 19.63 -48.11
CA SER A 509 -4.97 19.61 -48.30
C SER A 509 -5.45 18.13 -48.38
N GLY A 510 -6.31 17.60 -47.50
CA GLY A 510 -7.80 17.63 -47.54
C GLY A 510 -8.34 16.23 -47.98
N LEU A 511 -9.42 15.62 -47.48
CA LEU A 511 -10.59 16.01 -46.65
C LEU A 511 -11.23 14.76 -45.95
N GLN A 512 -12.20 15.01 -45.05
CA GLN A 512 -13.21 14.07 -44.47
C GLN A 512 -12.68 13.01 -43.45
N GLU A 513 -13.41 12.57 -42.40
CA GLU A 513 -14.85 12.67 -42.09
C GLU A 513 -15.22 12.49 -40.58
N THR A 514 -16.01 13.41 -39.99
CA THR A 514 -16.88 13.28 -38.76
C THR A 514 -16.25 12.91 -37.39
N LEU A 515 -16.72 13.29 -36.18
CA LEU A 515 -17.99 13.86 -35.65
C LEU A 515 -17.73 15.02 -34.62
N TYR A 516 -18.79 15.76 -34.27
CA TYR A 516 -18.82 16.93 -33.35
C TYR A 516 -18.52 16.64 -31.86
N PRO A 517 -18.10 17.67 -31.10
CA PRO A 517 -18.49 17.87 -29.70
C PRO A 517 -19.24 19.21 -29.46
N LEU A 518 -20.21 19.21 -28.54
CA LEU A 518 -20.96 20.40 -28.10
C LEU A 518 -20.33 21.12 -26.88
N GLN A 519 -20.82 22.34 -26.62
CA GLN A 519 -20.29 23.33 -25.67
C GLN A 519 -20.38 22.94 -24.19
N HIS A 520 -19.46 23.49 -23.39
CA HIS A 520 -19.63 23.66 -21.94
C HIS A 520 -20.62 24.78 -21.61
N GLY A 521 -21.51 24.55 -20.64
CA GLY A 521 -22.40 25.54 -20.02
C GLY A 521 -22.30 25.53 -18.50
N HIS A 522 -22.64 26.65 -17.86
CA HIS A 522 -22.45 26.90 -16.42
C HIS A 522 -23.60 26.39 -15.52
N ALA A 523 -23.21 25.94 -14.32
CA ALA A 523 -23.83 26.19 -13.00
C ALA A 523 -25.20 25.60 -12.59
N ASN A 524 -25.26 25.28 -11.28
CA ASN A 524 -26.42 25.15 -10.37
C ASN A 524 -27.44 24.02 -10.61
N PHE A 525 -27.42 22.99 -9.75
CA PHE A 525 -28.54 22.62 -8.86
C PHE A 525 -28.16 21.47 -7.90
N LEU A 526 -28.40 21.63 -6.59
CA LEU A 526 -28.62 20.52 -5.66
C LEU A 526 -29.51 21.01 -4.50
N GLN A 527 -30.81 20.74 -4.61
CA GLN A 527 -31.78 20.80 -3.52
C GLN A 527 -32.43 19.42 -3.42
N GLY A 528 -32.68 18.95 -2.19
CA GLY A 528 -32.96 17.55 -1.92
C GLY A 528 -34.41 17.10 -2.11
N MET A 529 -34.59 15.78 -1.93
CA MET A 529 -35.86 15.05 -1.77
C MET A 529 -35.50 13.85 -0.87
N GLU A 530 -35.77 13.91 0.43
CA GLU A 530 -36.96 13.33 1.07
C GLU A 530 -37.32 11.90 0.64
N MET A 531 -37.30 10.98 1.62
CA MET A 531 -38.14 9.78 1.62
C MET A 531 -38.70 9.54 3.03
N SER A 532 -40.01 9.85 3.15
CA SER A 532 -41.04 9.18 3.95
C SER A 532 -40.65 8.53 5.29
N GLY A 533 -41.21 9.05 6.39
CA GLY A 533 -41.19 8.39 7.70
C GLY A 533 -42.32 7.39 7.94
N LYS A 534 -42.47 7.07 9.23
CA LYS A 534 -43.57 6.43 10.01
C LYS A 534 -43.07 5.21 10.78
N ASP A 535 -43.46 4.91 12.02
CA ASP A 535 -44.15 5.58 13.12
C ASP A 535 -44.17 4.49 14.21
N SER A 536 -43.67 4.72 15.43
CA SER A 536 -44.19 4.04 16.64
C SER A 536 -43.65 4.71 17.90
N GLU A 537 -44.57 5.21 18.73
CA GLU A 537 -44.28 5.74 20.07
C GLU A 537 -44.16 4.61 21.10
N GLY A 538 -43.54 4.87 22.27
CA GLY A 538 -43.34 3.84 23.32
C GLY A 538 -42.52 4.31 24.53
N ASN A 539 -43.09 5.23 25.32
CA ASN A 539 -42.51 5.95 26.46
C ASN A 539 -42.01 5.11 27.67
N THR A 540 -40.92 5.58 28.33
CA THR A 540 -40.59 5.63 29.80
C THR A 540 -40.77 4.38 30.71
N ASP A 541 -40.07 4.16 31.84
CA ASP A 541 -39.13 4.92 32.69
C ASP A 541 -38.33 3.96 33.64
N SER A 542 -37.35 4.49 34.39
CA SER A 542 -36.74 3.95 35.65
C SER A 542 -35.48 3.05 35.58
N ASP A 543 -34.35 3.65 36.01
CA ASP A 543 -33.20 3.02 36.71
C ASP A 543 -33.61 2.50 38.14
N PRO A 544 -32.77 1.83 38.98
CA PRO A 544 -31.30 1.61 38.87
C PRO A 544 -30.78 0.19 39.28
N GLU A 545 -29.44 0.01 39.22
CA GLU A 545 -28.60 -1.06 39.83
C GLU A 545 -28.97 -2.54 39.51
N ASP A 546 -28.06 -3.39 39.03
CA ASP A 546 -26.93 -3.88 39.84
C ASP A 546 -25.79 -4.52 38.99
N ARG A 547 -24.71 -4.89 39.65
CA ARG A 547 -23.49 -5.52 39.11
C ARG A 547 -23.73 -7.00 38.79
N ASN A 548 -23.23 -7.48 37.64
CA ASN A 548 -22.49 -8.75 37.43
C ASN A 548 -22.60 -9.21 35.97
N SER A 549 -21.61 -8.89 35.14
CA SER A 549 -21.48 -9.43 33.77
C SER A 549 -20.01 -9.49 33.32
N ALA A 550 -19.21 -10.25 34.07
CA ALA A 550 -17.79 -10.46 33.80
C ALA A 550 -17.33 -11.89 34.15
N LEU A 551 -18.23 -12.88 34.01
CA LEU A 551 -17.98 -14.31 34.28
C LEU A 551 -18.84 -15.21 33.36
N GLU A 552 -18.77 -15.05 32.04
CA GLU A 552 -19.48 -15.97 31.13
C GLU A 552 -18.82 -16.12 29.73
N LEU A 553 -17.49 -16.28 29.69
CA LEU A 553 -16.74 -16.68 28.48
C LEU A 553 -15.57 -17.66 28.74
N ASP A 554 -15.50 -18.30 29.91
CA ASP A 554 -14.39 -19.19 30.32
C ASP A 554 -14.83 -20.65 30.64
N ALA A 555 -15.95 -21.11 30.08
CA ALA A 555 -16.57 -22.39 30.46
C ALA A 555 -16.57 -23.51 29.39
N GLU A 556 -16.03 -23.28 28.19
CA GLU A 556 -16.06 -24.28 27.08
C GLU A 556 -14.71 -24.84 26.64
N LEU A 557 -13.60 -24.51 27.31
CA LEU A 557 -12.26 -25.05 26.98
C LEU A 557 -11.62 -25.91 28.09
N ALA A 558 -12.45 -26.62 28.86
CA ALA A 558 -12.01 -27.45 29.99
C ALA A 558 -12.60 -28.88 30.01
N ASN A 559 -13.03 -29.41 28.86
CA ASN A 559 -13.59 -30.77 28.75
C ASN A 559 -13.21 -31.50 27.45
N HIS A 560 -11.91 -31.64 27.17
CA HIS A 560 -11.38 -32.75 26.36
C HIS A 560 -9.84 -32.82 26.44
N ILE A 561 -9.32 -33.49 27.48
CA ILE A 561 -8.07 -34.30 27.51
C ILE A 561 -8.06 -35.02 28.86
N LEU A 562 -8.44 -36.30 28.85
CA LEU A 562 -7.92 -37.37 29.71
C LEU A 562 -8.60 -38.70 29.35
N CYS A 563 -7.78 -39.75 29.20
CA CYS A 563 -8.16 -41.17 29.19
C CYS A 563 -9.22 -41.65 28.18
N HIS A 564 -8.74 -42.14 27.03
CA HIS A 564 -9.34 -43.33 26.41
C HIS A 564 -8.25 -44.39 26.15
N ASP A 565 -7.95 -45.17 27.18
CA ASP A 565 -7.34 -46.49 26.97
C ASP A 565 -8.27 -47.33 26.09
N SER A 566 -7.71 -48.01 25.09
CA SER A 566 -8.43 -48.94 24.23
C SER A 566 -7.84 -50.35 24.36
N PRO A 567 -8.60 -51.36 24.80
CA PRO A 567 -8.07 -52.70 25.01
C PRO A 567 -8.08 -53.51 23.72
N ASN A 568 -6.91 -53.80 23.16
CA ASN A 568 -6.77 -54.86 22.16
C ASN A 568 -6.07 -56.08 22.76
N LYS A 569 -6.87 -57.10 23.09
CA LYS A 569 -6.38 -58.45 23.36
C LYS A 569 -5.83 -59.05 22.07
N ALA A 570 -4.52 -59.25 21.99
CA ALA A 570 -3.91 -60.21 21.09
C ALA A 570 -3.20 -61.28 21.93
N THR A 571 -3.58 -62.54 21.72
CA THR A 571 -3.10 -63.71 22.44
C THR A 571 -1.60 -63.92 22.32
N SER A 572 -0.94 -64.13 23.46
CA SER A 572 0.39 -64.72 23.52
C SER A 572 0.38 -66.17 23.04
N LEU A 573 1.20 -66.51 22.05
CA LEU A 573 1.74 -67.86 21.89
C LEU A 573 3.25 -67.79 21.64
N SER A 574 3.96 -68.64 22.37
CA SER A 574 5.41 -68.74 22.43
C SER A 574 6.01 -69.38 21.18
N THR A 575 7.33 -69.17 20.99
CA THR A 575 8.36 -70.18 20.65
C THR A 575 9.26 -69.76 19.48
N THR A 576 10.55 -69.55 19.80
CA THR A 576 11.78 -70.02 19.12
C THR A 576 11.70 -70.23 17.59
N VAL A 577 12.61 -69.69 16.75
CA VAL A 577 14.09 -69.63 16.85
C VAL A 577 14.62 -68.29 16.35
#